data_AF-A0A848LP18-F1
#
_entry.id   AF-A0A848LP18-F1
#
_cell.length_a   1.000
_cell.length_b   1.000
_cell.length_c   1.000
_cell.angle_alpha   90.00
_cell.angle_beta   90.00
_cell.angle_gamma   90.00
#
_symmetry.space_group_name_H-M   'P 1'
#
loop_
_entity.id
_entity.type
_entity.pdbx_description
1 polymer ?
#
loop_
_entity_poly.entity_id
_entity_poly.type
_entity_poly.pdbx_seq_one_letter_code
_entity_poly.pdbx_strand_id
1 'polypeptide(L)'
;MKQMIRRLSLWSACLLALGSTPTWAQQAQAGGSVYIQGSEVNLRDKASTTAKVVGKVTIATECQHVKDAPKQWVRIKCGEVEGFTLKSLVGAQKPTAEALLAQAQDTPQPATARLDAAMRAATLDSKNEQALKLLADLFFDVNFEQLLKDRKKGGLHEAFIVKRRELEDPKRKETGEEGLLRELEKIEYDWHRFQLRRNDFVSAMYRDGALVVYTGDYESLDGMFKLEEDQSEFRVTIESRSSSAVSDVLKLALGQGARPPRADTEKYTSFYAEYPGMAILRPEAFRLLRALPPRWHLLSEEVGAHFIRSTCGWAQTRELRFDLHRRAIMESGDGDLVRPGSFEQSGVSRITDISRSGSTYTFRIRPISGEEYTRALSWPTGTPGVGIWNDSGPGSEGSPYAAGAARGIDIREHCSAQ
;
A
#
# COMPACT_ATOMS: atom_id res chain seq x y z
N MET A 1 31.35 69.45 7.72
CA MET A 1 31.35 69.53 6.23
C MET A 1 30.78 68.19 5.74
N LYS A 2 29.54 67.96 5.29
CA LYS A 2 28.30 68.70 4.90
C LYS A 2 27.12 67.99 5.64
N GLN A 3 26.14 68.64 6.27
CA GLN A 3 24.83 69.11 5.72
C GLN A 3 24.20 68.11 4.72
N MET A 4 22.91 67.72 4.69
CA MET A 4 21.61 68.34 4.99
C MET A 4 20.56 67.26 4.52
N ILE A 5 19.37 66.99 5.05
CA ILE A 5 18.10 67.74 4.95
C ILE A 5 17.00 66.90 5.62
N ARG A 6 16.14 67.60 6.40
CA ARG A 6 14.85 67.15 6.91
C ARG A 6 13.79 67.09 5.80
N ARG A 7 12.85 66.16 5.87
CA ARG A 7 11.42 66.45 5.56
C ARG A 7 10.50 65.69 6.52
N LEU A 8 9.83 66.46 7.38
CA LEU A 8 8.53 66.10 7.95
C LEU A 8 7.45 66.31 6.88
N SER A 9 6.48 65.41 6.83
CA SER A 9 5.11 65.78 6.46
C SER A 9 4.14 64.99 7.34
N LEU A 10 3.38 65.73 8.16
CA LEU A 10 2.22 65.27 8.88
C LEU A 10 1.14 64.77 7.91
N TRP A 11 0.57 63.59 8.18
CA TRP A 11 -0.83 63.30 7.85
C TRP A 11 -1.53 62.74 9.10
N SER A 12 -2.55 63.48 9.53
CA SER A 12 -3.42 63.18 10.65
C SER A 12 -4.33 62.00 10.39
N ALA A 13 -4.59 61.28 11.49
CA ALA A 13 -5.80 60.55 11.87
C ALA A 13 -6.93 60.42 10.84
N CYS A 14 -7.18 59.18 10.42
CA CYS A 14 -8.53 58.61 10.33
C CYS A 14 -8.40 57.09 10.12
N LEU A 15 -8.63 56.28 11.15
CA LEU A 15 -9.05 54.89 10.99
C LEU A 15 -9.62 54.40 12.33
N LEU A 16 -10.94 54.51 12.39
CA LEU A 16 -11.90 53.58 12.96
C LEU A 16 -11.31 52.51 13.88
N ALA A 17 -11.81 52.49 15.11
CA ALA A 17 -11.71 51.37 16.04
C ALA A 17 -12.24 50.09 15.36
N LEU A 18 -11.35 49.39 14.65
CA LEU A 18 -11.51 47.98 14.34
C LEU A 18 -11.50 47.27 15.69
N GLY A 19 -12.62 46.63 16.01
CA GLY A 19 -12.76 45.77 17.17
C GLY A 19 -11.55 44.85 17.23
N SER A 20 -10.69 45.09 18.22
CA SER A 20 -9.48 44.32 18.43
C SER A 20 -9.93 42.91 18.76
N THR A 21 -9.82 41.98 17.81
CA THR A 21 -9.97 40.57 18.14
C THR A 21 -8.93 40.28 19.22
N PRO A 22 -9.34 39.75 20.40
CA PRO A 22 -8.39 39.57 21.47
C PRO A 22 -7.28 38.66 20.97
N THR A 23 -6.03 39.06 21.21
CA THR A 23 -4.88 38.21 20.92
C THR A 23 -4.95 36.97 21.79
N TRP A 24 -4.38 35.84 21.33
CA TRP A 24 -4.29 34.61 22.12
C TRP A 24 -3.80 34.86 23.56
N ALA A 25 -2.89 35.83 23.76
CA ALA A 25 -2.38 36.21 25.07
C ALA A 25 -3.42 36.83 26.02
N GLN A 26 -4.47 37.47 25.50
CA GLN A 26 -5.55 38.08 26.29
C GLN A 26 -6.67 37.08 26.63
N GLN A 27 -6.96 36.10 25.76
CA GLN A 27 -7.96 35.06 26.02
C GLN A 27 -7.39 33.79 26.67
N ALA A 28 -6.10 33.51 26.55
CA ALA A 28 -5.41 32.40 27.22
C ALA A 28 -4.86 32.77 28.61
N GLN A 29 -5.48 33.77 29.27
CA GLN A 29 -5.27 33.95 30.71
C GLN A 29 -5.98 32.81 31.46
N ALA A 30 -5.41 32.37 32.57
CA ALA A 30 -6.02 31.31 33.39
C ALA A 30 -7.47 31.69 33.72
N GLY A 31 -8.42 30.84 33.30
CA GLY A 31 -9.86 31.07 33.41
C GLY A 31 -10.55 31.52 32.11
N GLY A 32 -9.82 31.79 31.03
CA GLY A 32 -10.40 32.15 29.73
C GLY A 32 -10.93 30.95 28.94
N SER A 33 -11.97 31.19 28.12
CA SER A 33 -12.53 30.19 27.21
C SER A 33 -11.61 30.00 25.98
N VAL A 34 -11.36 28.73 25.64
CA VAL A 34 -10.57 28.30 24.49
C VAL A 34 -11.30 27.17 23.76
N TYR A 35 -11.04 26.99 22.48
CA TYR A 35 -11.70 26.00 21.63
C TYR A 35 -10.69 25.01 21.07
N ILE A 36 -11.10 23.74 21.01
CA ILE A 36 -10.31 22.70 20.35
C ILE A 36 -10.24 22.98 18.85
N GLN A 37 -9.01 22.95 18.31
CA GLN A 37 -8.73 23.23 16.90
C GLN A 37 -8.38 21.98 16.08
N GLY A 38 -7.98 20.87 16.71
CA GLY A 38 -7.73 19.60 16.03
C GLY A 38 -9.00 18.75 15.93
N SER A 39 -9.14 17.91 14.90
CA SER A 39 -10.35 17.07 14.68
C SER A 39 -10.71 16.23 15.92
N GLU A 40 -9.72 15.56 16.50
CA GLU A 40 -9.80 14.85 17.78
C GLU A 40 -8.50 15.09 18.56
N VAL A 41 -8.62 15.52 19.82
CA VAL A 41 -7.49 15.87 20.68
C VAL A 41 -7.50 14.99 21.92
N ASN A 42 -6.38 14.29 22.15
CA ASN A 42 -6.15 13.52 23.36
C ASN A 42 -5.74 14.45 24.51
N LEU A 43 -6.51 14.47 25.59
CA LEU A 43 -6.12 15.07 26.86
C LEU A 43 -5.34 14.05 27.68
N ARG A 44 -4.21 14.47 28.26
CA ARG A 44 -3.30 13.60 29.01
C ARG A 44 -3.17 14.00 30.48
N ASP A 45 -2.83 13.06 31.34
CA ASP A 45 -2.67 13.30 32.78
C ASP A 45 -1.47 14.22 33.10
N LYS A 46 -0.45 14.23 32.22
CA LYS A 46 0.75 15.07 32.31
C LYS A 46 1.09 15.70 30.96
N ALA A 47 1.87 16.77 30.99
CA ALA A 47 2.42 17.46 29.81
C ALA A 47 3.52 16.63 29.10
N SER A 48 3.14 15.50 28.50
CA SER A 48 4.05 14.61 27.77
C SER A 48 3.31 13.83 26.69
N THR A 49 3.98 13.55 25.57
CA THR A 49 3.44 12.69 24.50
C THR A 49 3.34 11.22 24.91
N THR A 50 4.02 10.82 25.98
CA THR A 50 4.01 9.45 26.53
C THR A 50 3.09 9.29 27.74
N ALA A 51 2.49 10.38 28.22
CA ALA A 51 1.58 10.39 29.37
C ALA A 51 0.25 9.67 29.06
N LYS A 52 -0.44 9.18 30.09
CA LYS A 52 -1.70 8.44 29.92
C LYS A 52 -2.77 9.38 29.36
N VAL A 53 -3.54 8.91 28.36
CA VAL A 53 -4.71 9.64 27.87
C VAL A 53 -5.84 9.54 28.91
N VAL A 54 -6.34 10.68 29.37
CA VAL A 54 -7.43 10.78 30.36
C VAL A 54 -8.78 11.08 29.70
N GLY A 55 -8.77 11.56 28.47
CA GLY A 55 -9.98 11.74 27.68
C GLY A 55 -9.66 12.20 26.26
N LYS A 56 -10.70 12.21 25.42
CA LYS A 56 -10.65 12.67 24.03
C LYS A 56 -11.70 13.75 23.83
N VAL A 57 -11.33 14.81 23.12
CA VAL A 57 -12.21 15.96 22.88
C VAL A 57 -12.18 16.31 21.40
N THR A 58 -13.36 16.55 20.82
CA THR A 58 -13.51 16.85 19.39
C THR A 58 -13.34 18.34 19.11
N ILE A 59 -13.04 18.67 17.86
CA ILE A 59 -12.97 20.05 17.35
C ILE A 59 -14.17 20.91 17.74
N ALA A 60 -13.94 22.22 17.91
CA ALA A 60 -14.92 23.23 18.34
C ALA A 60 -15.56 23.04 19.72
N THR A 61 -15.12 22.04 20.49
CA THR A 61 -15.49 21.94 21.90
C THR A 61 -14.91 23.12 22.66
N GLU A 62 -15.77 23.80 23.42
CA GLU A 62 -15.38 24.86 24.32
C GLU A 62 -14.77 24.27 25.59
N CYS A 63 -13.63 24.83 26.00
CA CYS A 63 -12.86 24.41 27.16
C CYS A 63 -12.39 25.65 27.94
N GLN A 64 -12.10 25.47 29.22
CA GLN A 64 -11.47 26.49 30.05
C GLN A 64 -9.96 26.28 30.05
N HIS A 65 -9.21 27.35 29.77
CA HIS A 65 -7.77 27.38 30.00
C HIS A 65 -7.49 27.39 31.49
N VAL A 66 -6.76 26.39 31.99
CA VAL A 66 -6.41 26.29 33.41
C VAL A 66 -5.03 26.90 33.65
N LYS A 67 -4.02 26.44 32.89
CA LYS A 67 -2.65 26.98 32.95
C LYS A 67 -1.80 26.55 31.77
N ASP A 68 -0.80 27.36 31.46
CA ASP A 68 0.30 26.95 30.58
C ASP A 68 1.24 25.96 31.30
N ALA A 69 1.84 25.07 30.52
CA ALA A 69 2.80 24.09 30.98
C ALA A 69 4.05 24.11 30.07
N PRO A 70 5.19 23.55 30.53
CA PRO A 70 6.43 23.54 29.75
C PRO A 70 6.25 22.87 28.38
N LYS A 71 7.14 23.19 27.45
CA LYS A 71 7.24 22.54 26.12
C LYS A 71 5.96 22.65 25.27
N GLN A 72 5.32 23.82 25.25
CA GLN A 72 4.10 24.09 24.45
C GLN A 72 2.88 23.26 24.87
N TRP A 73 2.84 22.81 26.13
CA TRP A 73 1.64 22.16 26.68
C TRP A 73 0.75 23.17 27.39
N VAL A 74 -0.52 22.83 27.47
CA VAL A 74 -1.53 23.61 28.17
C VAL A 74 -2.47 22.67 28.89
N ARG A 75 -2.83 23.02 30.13
CA ARG A 75 -3.86 22.31 30.88
C ARG A 75 -5.21 22.98 30.61
N ILE A 76 -6.18 22.20 30.19
CA ILE A 76 -7.53 22.65 29.88
C ILE A 76 -8.57 21.76 30.55
N LYS A 77 -9.74 22.33 30.80
CA LYS A 77 -10.93 21.62 31.30
C LYS A 77 -12.07 21.75 30.28
N CYS A 78 -12.51 20.65 29.71
CA CYS A 78 -13.59 20.59 28.72
C CYS A 78 -14.77 19.82 29.34
N GLY A 79 -15.76 20.54 29.88
CA GLY A 79 -16.81 19.94 30.71
C GLY A 79 -16.22 19.25 31.95
N GLU A 80 -16.48 17.95 32.11
CA GLU A 80 -15.99 17.13 33.24
C GLU A 80 -14.57 16.59 33.05
N VAL A 81 -13.99 16.70 31.85
CA VAL A 81 -12.67 16.16 31.55
C VAL A 81 -11.61 17.25 31.65
N GLU A 82 -10.57 17.02 32.47
CA GLU A 82 -9.44 17.92 32.61
C GLU A 82 -8.13 17.21 32.30
N GLY A 83 -7.25 17.85 31.54
CA GLY A 83 -5.95 17.28 31.19
C GLY A 83 -5.06 18.24 30.41
N PHE A 84 -3.93 17.72 29.95
CA PHE A 84 -2.92 18.44 29.19
C PHE A 84 -3.02 18.13 27.69
N THR A 85 -2.88 19.15 26.86
CA THR A 85 -2.74 19.03 25.40
C THR A 85 -1.70 20.01 24.86
N LEU A 86 -1.39 19.93 23.56
CA LEU A 86 -0.50 20.87 22.89
C LEU A 86 -1.22 22.20 22.61
N LYS A 87 -0.49 23.30 22.82
CA LYS A 87 -0.97 24.67 22.60
C LYS A 87 -1.37 24.92 21.14
N SER A 88 -0.76 24.23 20.19
CA SER A 88 -1.12 24.29 18.76
C SER A 88 -2.47 23.67 18.42
N LEU A 89 -3.08 22.91 19.34
CA LEU A 89 -4.37 22.24 19.14
C LEU A 89 -5.53 22.97 19.82
N VAL A 90 -5.28 24.15 20.38
CA VAL A 90 -6.27 25.02 21.02
C VAL A 90 -6.18 26.43 20.45
N GLY A 91 -7.31 27.12 20.36
CA GLY A 91 -7.43 28.44 19.75
C GLY A 91 -8.48 29.27 20.46
N ALA A 92 -8.35 30.60 20.41
CA ALA A 92 -9.25 31.49 21.12
C ALA A 92 -10.61 31.64 20.43
N GLN A 93 -10.65 31.41 19.11
CA GLN A 93 -11.86 31.46 18.31
C GLN A 93 -12.38 30.06 18.04
N LYS A 94 -13.70 29.89 18.11
CA LYS A 94 -14.36 28.66 17.69
C LYS A 94 -14.13 28.47 16.19
N PRO A 95 -13.54 27.35 15.74
CA PRO A 95 -13.36 27.11 14.31
C PRO A 95 -14.72 26.92 13.65
N THR A 96 -14.88 27.44 12.43
CA THR A 96 -16.06 27.23 11.61
C THR A 96 -15.71 26.41 10.38
N ALA A 97 -16.68 25.66 9.86
CA ALA A 97 -16.48 24.82 8.69
C ALA A 97 -16.10 25.68 7.47
N GLU A 98 -16.70 26.86 7.30
CA GLU A 98 -16.46 27.77 6.19
C GLU A 98 -15.01 28.29 6.19
N ALA A 99 -14.50 28.69 7.35
CA ALA A 99 -13.13 29.21 7.47
C ALA A 99 -12.10 28.10 7.19
N LEU A 100 -12.34 26.89 7.70
CA LEU A 100 -11.47 25.73 7.44
C LEU A 100 -11.54 25.28 5.98
N LEU A 101 -12.72 25.35 5.36
CA LEU A 101 -12.89 25.05 3.95
C LEU A 101 -12.15 26.07 3.07
N ALA A 102 -12.23 27.36 3.39
CA ALA A 102 -11.44 28.40 2.73
C ALA A 102 -9.93 28.14 2.86
N GLN A 103 -9.46 27.75 4.06
CA GLN A 103 -8.06 27.36 4.28
C GLN A 103 -7.67 26.13 3.45
N ALA A 104 -8.55 25.13 3.33
CA ALA A 104 -8.29 23.94 2.51
C ALA A 104 -8.22 24.25 1.00
N GLN A 105 -8.88 25.32 0.56
CA GLN A 105 -8.87 25.78 -0.83
C GLN A 105 -7.70 26.71 -1.17
N ASP A 106 -6.98 27.22 -0.17
CA ASP A 106 -5.82 28.12 -0.34
C ASP A 106 -4.64 27.38 -0.99
N THR A 107 -4.57 27.36 -2.32
CA THR A 107 -3.56 26.62 -3.10
C THR A 107 -2.10 27.00 -2.84
N PRO A 108 -1.76 28.25 -2.40
CA PRO A 108 -0.45 28.57 -1.84
C PRO A 108 -0.02 27.73 -0.63
N GLN A 109 -0.94 27.17 0.16
CA GLN A 109 -0.60 26.35 1.32
C GLN A 109 -0.12 24.95 0.91
N PRO A 110 0.76 24.31 1.71
CA PRO A 110 1.14 22.92 1.49
C PRO A 110 -0.08 21.98 1.47
N ALA A 111 -0.10 20.99 0.57
CA ALA A 111 -1.20 20.04 0.44
C ALA A 111 -1.55 19.34 1.76
N THR A 112 -0.55 19.06 2.62
CA THR A 112 -0.77 18.47 3.94
C THR A 112 -1.51 19.40 4.90
N ALA A 113 -1.22 20.71 4.89
CA ALA A 113 -1.94 21.69 5.70
C ALA A 113 -3.38 21.87 5.20
N ARG A 114 -3.56 21.86 3.88
CA ARG A 114 -4.89 21.90 3.25
C ARG A 114 -5.70 20.65 3.57
N LEU A 115 -5.08 19.46 3.54
CA LEU A 115 -5.71 18.19 3.89
C LEU A 115 -6.20 18.20 5.35
N ASP A 116 -5.36 18.67 6.28
CA ASP A 116 -5.74 18.82 7.69
C ASP A 116 -6.93 19.79 7.87
N ALA A 117 -6.93 20.93 7.17
CA ALA A 117 -8.04 21.86 7.20
C ALA A 117 -9.34 21.23 6.63
N ALA A 118 -9.27 20.50 5.51
CA ALA A 118 -10.41 19.80 4.92
C ALA A 118 -10.96 18.71 5.86
N MET A 119 -10.07 17.96 6.52
CA MET A 119 -10.42 16.95 7.52
C MET A 119 -11.21 17.58 8.67
N ARG A 120 -10.73 18.72 9.17
CA ARG A 120 -11.38 19.46 10.25
C ARG A 120 -12.72 20.05 9.85
N ALA A 121 -12.81 20.64 8.65
CA ALA A 121 -14.06 21.13 8.09
C ALA A 121 -15.12 20.02 8.00
N ALA A 122 -14.74 18.86 7.43
CA ALA A 122 -15.63 17.72 7.29
C ALA A 122 -15.95 17.04 8.64
N THR A 123 -15.09 17.18 9.65
CA THR A 123 -15.39 16.70 11.02
C THR A 123 -16.45 17.60 11.69
N LEU A 124 -16.39 18.92 11.47
CA LEU A 124 -17.39 19.86 11.99
C LEU A 124 -18.75 19.71 11.30
N ASP A 125 -18.74 19.51 9.98
CA ASP A 125 -19.94 19.29 9.20
C ASP A 125 -19.74 18.09 8.24
N SER A 126 -20.07 16.91 8.75
CA SER A 126 -19.95 15.64 8.02
C SER A 126 -20.93 15.50 6.86
N LYS A 127 -21.88 16.43 6.69
CA LYS A 127 -22.81 16.46 5.56
C LYS A 127 -22.38 17.44 4.47
N ASN A 128 -21.34 18.22 4.70
CA ASN A 128 -20.82 19.16 3.72
C ASN A 128 -20.11 18.41 2.58
N GLU A 129 -20.83 18.21 1.47
CA GLU A 129 -20.31 17.49 0.29
C GLU A 129 -19.05 18.15 -0.29
N GLN A 130 -18.96 19.48 -0.24
CA GLN A 130 -17.79 20.21 -0.74
C GLN A 130 -16.55 19.90 0.12
N ALA A 131 -16.69 19.86 1.45
CA ALA A 131 -15.61 19.51 2.36
C ALA A 131 -15.17 18.05 2.18
N LEU A 132 -16.12 17.11 2.06
CA LEU A 132 -15.83 15.69 1.83
C LEU A 132 -15.12 15.45 0.49
N LYS A 133 -15.62 16.07 -0.58
CA LYS A 133 -14.98 15.99 -1.91
C LYS A 133 -13.55 16.52 -1.86
N LEU A 134 -13.37 17.72 -1.29
CA LEU A 134 -12.05 18.34 -1.19
C LEU A 134 -11.09 17.52 -0.31
N LEU A 135 -11.58 16.95 0.79
CA LEU A 135 -10.81 16.04 1.65
C LEU A 135 -10.29 14.83 0.86
N ALA A 136 -11.16 14.21 0.06
CA ALA A 136 -10.75 13.07 -0.76
C ALA A 136 -9.74 13.47 -1.85
N ASP A 137 -9.96 14.57 -2.55
CA ASP A 137 -9.04 15.04 -3.61
C ASP A 137 -7.65 15.38 -3.03
N LEU A 138 -7.61 16.09 -1.89
CA LEU A 138 -6.37 16.42 -1.20
C LEU A 138 -5.65 15.18 -0.64
N PHE A 139 -6.39 14.15 -0.24
CA PHE A 139 -5.79 12.88 0.18
C PHE A 139 -4.96 12.28 -0.97
N PHE A 140 -5.49 12.27 -2.19
CA PHE A 140 -4.75 11.80 -3.35
C PHE A 140 -3.57 12.72 -3.68
N ASP A 141 -3.73 14.04 -3.64
CA ASP A 141 -2.63 15.00 -3.86
C ASP A 141 -1.45 14.74 -2.91
N VAL A 142 -1.73 14.60 -1.60
CA VAL A 142 -0.69 14.32 -0.60
C VAL A 142 -0.01 12.98 -0.86
N ASN A 143 -0.74 11.95 -1.28
CA ASN A 143 -0.15 10.65 -1.59
C ASN A 143 0.69 10.68 -2.89
N PHE A 144 0.30 11.46 -3.90
CA PHE A 144 1.14 11.68 -5.08
C PHE A 144 2.42 12.47 -4.74
N GLU A 145 2.34 13.49 -3.88
CA GLU A 145 3.53 14.18 -3.38
C GLU A 145 4.43 13.24 -2.58
N GLN A 146 3.85 12.34 -1.79
CA GLN A 146 4.59 11.35 -1.01
C GLN A 146 5.28 10.32 -1.91
N LEU A 147 4.59 9.83 -2.95
CA LEU A 147 5.16 8.94 -3.96
C LEU A 147 6.44 9.52 -4.58
N LEU A 148 6.43 10.81 -4.96
CA LEU A 148 7.62 11.48 -5.49
C LEU A 148 8.77 11.56 -4.47
N LYS A 149 8.47 11.65 -3.17
CA LYS A 149 9.46 11.64 -2.09
C LYS A 149 10.01 10.22 -1.86
N ASP A 150 9.15 9.21 -1.89
CA ASP A 150 9.52 7.81 -1.65
C ASP A 150 10.46 7.30 -2.75
N ARG A 151 10.18 7.61 -4.03
CA ARG A 151 11.10 7.30 -5.15
C ARG A 151 12.50 7.87 -4.95
N LYS A 152 12.60 9.13 -4.48
CA LYS A 152 13.89 9.78 -4.24
C LYS A 152 14.67 9.17 -3.07
N LYS A 153 13.97 8.52 -2.14
CA LYS A 153 14.57 7.89 -0.95
C LYS A 153 14.93 6.43 -1.15
N GLY A 154 14.66 5.87 -2.33
CA GLY A 154 14.81 4.43 -2.56
C GLY A 154 13.70 3.66 -1.86
N GLY A 155 12.43 3.97 -2.16
CA GLY A 155 11.23 3.37 -1.57
C GLY A 155 11.19 1.84 -1.66
N LEU A 156 10.01 1.25 -1.50
CA LEU A 156 9.89 -0.21 -1.48
C LEU A 156 10.39 -0.87 -2.78
N HIS A 157 10.16 -0.21 -3.93
CA HIS A 157 10.53 -0.65 -5.27
C HIS A 157 10.21 -2.13 -5.53
N GLU A 158 9.02 -2.57 -5.12
CA GLU A 158 8.51 -3.91 -5.41
C GLU A 158 7.95 -3.92 -6.83
N ALA A 159 8.73 -4.44 -7.79
CA ALA A 159 8.31 -4.58 -9.19
C ALA A 159 7.64 -5.93 -9.45
N PHE A 160 6.54 -5.90 -10.20
CA PHE A 160 5.73 -7.03 -10.61
C PHE A 160 5.54 -6.96 -12.12
N ILE A 161 5.60 -8.11 -12.80
CA ILE A 161 5.19 -8.21 -14.20
C ILE A 161 3.78 -8.77 -14.19
N VAL A 162 2.85 -8.00 -14.72
CA VAL A 162 1.47 -8.40 -14.89
C VAL A 162 1.26 -8.74 -16.35
N LYS A 163 0.88 -9.99 -16.60
CA LYS A 163 0.44 -10.42 -17.93
C LYS A 163 -1.02 -10.05 -18.10
N ARG A 164 -1.35 -9.30 -19.15
CA ARG A 164 -2.76 -9.09 -19.50
C ARG A 164 -3.37 -10.45 -19.83
N ARG A 165 -4.51 -10.73 -19.21
CA ARG A 165 -5.30 -11.91 -19.53
C ARG A 165 -5.84 -11.74 -20.96
N GLU A 166 -5.69 -12.76 -21.78
CA GLU A 166 -6.51 -12.93 -22.98
C GLU A 166 -7.97 -12.97 -22.51
N LEU A 167 -8.67 -11.86 -22.70
CA LEU A 167 -10.09 -11.79 -22.37
C LEU A 167 -10.84 -12.80 -23.24
N GLU A 168 -11.92 -13.37 -22.71
CA GLU A 168 -12.80 -14.27 -23.47
C GLU A 168 -13.33 -13.61 -24.76
N ASP A 169 -13.37 -12.27 -24.77
CA ASP A 169 -13.54 -11.49 -25.99
C ASP A 169 -12.17 -11.02 -26.52
N PRO A 170 -11.58 -11.71 -27.52
CA PRO A 170 -10.30 -11.32 -28.12
C PRO A 170 -10.36 -9.94 -28.80
N LYS A 171 -11.56 -9.36 -29.00
CA LYS A 171 -11.71 -8.03 -29.58
C LYS A 171 -11.60 -6.91 -28.53
N ARG A 172 -11.80 -7.21 -27.24
CA ARG A 172 -11.67 -6.21 -26.18
C ARG A 172 -10.23 -6.10 -25.74
N LYS A 173 -9.55 -5.02 -26.14
CA LYS A 173 -8.23 -4.67 -25.59
C LYS A 173 -8.42 -3.98 -24.24
N GLU A 174 -8.12 -4.68 -23.16
CA GLU A 174 -8.04 -4.08 -21.82
C GLU A 174 -6.97 -2.99 -21.80
N THR A 175 -7.24 -1.85 -21.18
CA THR A 175 -6.23 -0.81 -21.00
C THR A 175 -5.26 -1.19 -19.88
N GLY A 176 -4.03 -0.63 -19.87
CA GLY A 176 -3.10 -0.86 -18.76
C GLY A 176 -3.68 -0.41 -17.40
N GLU A 177 -4.50 0.64 -17.39
CA GLU A 177 -5.24 1.08 -16.20
C GLU A 177 -6.24 0.04 -15.72
N GLU A 178 -7.08 -0.51 -16.61
CA GLU A 178 -8.03 -1.58 -16.27
C GLU A 178 -7.32 -2.83 -15.76
N GLY A 179 -6.19 -3.22 -16.37
CA GLY A 179 -5.37 -4.33 -15.91
C GLY A 179 -4.80 -4.10 -14.51
N LEU A 180 -4.22 -2.92 -14.26
CA LEU A 180 -3.70 -2.54 -12.94
C LEU A 180 -4.80 -2.53 -11.88
N LEU A 181 -5.96 -1.96 -12.21
CA LEU A 181 -7.14 -1.95 -11.34
C LEU A 181 -7.58 -3.37 -11.01
N ARG A 182 -7.65 -4.28 -12.00
CA ARG A 182 -7.99 -5.68 -11.76
C ARG A 182 -7.01 -6.32 -10.78
N GLU A 183 -5.72 -6.12 -10.96
CA GLU A 183 -4.70 -6.68 -10.06
C GLU A 183 -4.83 -6.14 -8.63
N LEU A 184 -5.02 -4.82 -8.47
CA LEU A 184 -5.26 -4.17 -7.18
C LEU A 184 -6.54 -4.65 -6.50
N GLU A 185 -7.54 -4.99 -7.30
CA GLU A 185 -8.83 -5.47 -6.83
C GLU A 185 -8.82 -6.97 -6.51
N LYS A 186 -7.74 -7.72 -6.73
CA LYS A 186 -7.70 -9.16 -6.38
C LYS A 186 -7.76 -9.45 -4.88
N ILE A 187 -7.96 -8.47 -4.01
CA ILE A 187 -8.29 -8.68 -2.60
C ILE A 187 -9.73 -8.31 -2.28
N GLU A 188 -10.24 -8.82 -1.17
CA GLU A 188 -11.47 -8.32 -0.57
C GLU A 188 -11.30 -6.86 -0.13
N TYR A 189 -12.35 -6.08 -0.34
CA TYR A 189 -12.47 -4.69 0.09
C TYR A 189 -13.95 -4.35 0.21
N ASP A 190 -14.28 -3.35 1.00
CA ASP A 190 -15.63 -2.78 1.09
C ASP A 190 -15.85 -1.72 0.02
N TRP A 191 -14.82 -0.92 -0.26
CA TRP A 191 -14.79 0.03 -1.36
C TRP A 191 -13.35 0.29 -1.82
N HIS A 192 -13.19 0.71 -3.08
CA HIS A 192 -11.91 1.03 -3.69
C HIS A 192 -11.99 2.37 -4.43
N ARG A 193 -11.12 3.31 -4.10
CA ARG A 193 -10.94 4.56 -4.84
C ARG A 193 -9.52 4.61 -5.40
N PHE A 194 -9.43 4.87 -6.70
CA PHE A 194 -8.20 4.83 -7.47
C PHE A 194 -8.04 6.14 -8.23
N GLN A 195 -6.82 6.67 -8.26
CA GLN A 195 -6.47 7.78 -9.14
C GLN A 195 -5.17 7.45 -9.88
N LEU A 196 -5.16 7.82 -11.16
CA LEU A 196 -4.01 7.75 -12.03
C LEU A 196 -3.62 9.15 -12.52
N ARG A 197 -2.32 9.46 -12.48
CA ARG A 197 -1.74 10.69 -13.05
C ARG A 197 -0.56 10.31 -13.92
N ARG A 198 -0.78 10.34 -15.24
CA ARG A 198 0.16 9.77 -16.22
C ARG A 198 0.33 8.28 -15.95
N ASN A 199 1.49 7.87 -15.45
CA ASN A 199 1.80 6.48 -15.09
C ASN A 199 1.84 6.26 -13.57
N ASP A 200 1.73 7.33 -12.78
CA ASP A 200 1.73 7.25 -11.32
C ASP A 200 0.32 6.96 -10.83
N PHE A 201 0.20 6.08 -9.84
CA PHE A 201 -1.09 5.75 -9.26
C PHE A 201 -1.08 5.84 -7.73
N VAL A 202 -2.28 6.08 -7.20
CA VAL A 202 -2.61 5.93 -5.80
C VAL A 202 -3.91 5.13 -5.74
N SER A 203 -3.89 4.04 -4.99
CA SER A 203 -5.03 3.16 -4.76
C SER A 203 -5.33 3.12 -3.27
N ALA A 204 -6.55 3.51 -2.90
CA ALA A 204 -7.04 3.53 -1.53
C ALA A 204 -8.22 2.57 -1.39
N MET A 205 -8.09 1.58 -0.53
CA MET A 205 -9.09 0.55 -0.28
C MET A 205 -9.43 0.50 1.20
N TYR A 206 -10.69 0.28 1.53
CA TYR A 206 -11.08 -0.03 2.90
C TYR A 206 -11.40 -1.51 3.04
N ARG A 207 -10.79 -2.15 4.03
CA ARG A 207 -10.90 -3.59 4.27
C ARG A 207 -10.65 -3.87 5.75
N ASP A 208 -11.45 -4.74 6.36
CA ASP A 208 -11.22 -5.26 7.71
C ASP A 208 -11.00 -4.15 8.76
N GLY A 209 -11.72 -3.03 8.62
CA GLY A 209 -11.60 -1.89 9.54
C GLY A 209 -10.43 -0.94 9.27
N ALA A 210 -9.59 -1.21 8.27
CA ALA A 210 -8.40 -0.43 7.94
C ALA A 210 -8.47 0.19 6.54
N LEU A 211 -7.82 1.35 6.39
CA LEU A 211 -7.51 1.95 5.10
C LEU A 211 -6.16 1.41 4.63
N VAL A 212 -6.16 0.74 3.48
CA VAL A 212 -4.97 0.25 2.79
C VAL A 212 -4.68 1.17 1.61
N VAL A 213 -3.44 1.67 1.53
CA VAL A 213 -3.02 2.58 0.45
C VAL A 213 -1.82 1.99 -0.26
N TYR A 214 -1.93 1.84 -1.58
CA TYR A 214 -0.82 1.54 -2.49
C TYR A 214 -0.48 2.79 -3.28
N THR A 215 0.82 3.10 -3.40
CA THR A 215 1.31 4.11 -4.33
C THR A 215 2.41 3.51 -5.20
N GLY A 216 2.49 3.94 -6.46
CA GLY A 216 3.43 3.35 -7.40
C GLY A 216 3.35 3.95 -8.79
N ASP A 217 4.03 3.30 -9.73
CA ASP A 217 3.86 3.49 -11.16
C ASP A 217 3.50 2.18 -11.86
N TYR A 218 2.98 2.33 -13.07
CA TYR A 218 2.95 1.24 -14.02
C TYR A 218 3.55 1.68 -15.37
N GLU A 219 4.20 0.75 -16.05
CA GLU A 219 4.83 0.95 -17.34
C GLU A 219 4.36 -0.15 -18.30
N SER A 220 3.81 0.23 -19.44
CA SER A 220 3.52 -0.75 -20.49
C SER A 220 4.83 -1.26 -21.09
N LEU A 221 4.94 -2.57 -21.27
CA LEU A 221 6.09 -3.19 -21.94
C LEU A 221 5.84 -3.36 -23.46
N ASP A 222 4.71 -2.85 -23.96
CA ASP A 222 4.37 -2.82 -25.37
C ASP A 222 5.44 -2.05 -26.18
N GLY A 223 6.29 -2.78 -26.91
CA GLY A 223 7.29 -2.21 -27.81
C GLY A 223 8.72 -2.73 -27.64
N MET A 224 9.07 -3.38 -26.52
CA MET A 224 10.40 -3.97 -26.35
C MET A 224 10.53 -5.37 -26.96
N PHE A 225 9.42 -6.08 -27.14
CA PHE A 225 9.40 -7.40 -27.76
C PHE A 225 8.19 -7.48 -28.69
N LYS A 226 8.43 -7.39 -30.02
CA LYS A 226 7.43 -7.76 -31.04
C LYS A 226 7.37 -9.29 -31.17
N LEU A 227 7.16 -9.98 -30.05
CA LEU A 227 6.71 -11.37 -30.12
C LEU A 227 5.23 -11.34 -30.52
N GLU A 228 4.85 -12.33 -31.32
CA GLU A 228 3.56 -12.42 -32.01
C GLU A 228 2.36 -12.11 -31.09
N GLU A 229 1.34 -11.54 -31.74
CA GLU A 229 0.11 -10.94 -31.23
C GLU A 229 -0.41 -11.45 -29.86
N ASP A 230 -0.83 -10.48 -29.02
CA ASP A 230 -1.78 -10.57 -27.90
C ASP A 230 -1.31 -10.59 -26.43
N GLN A 231 -0.03 -10.80 -26.11
CA GLN A 231 0.41 -10.70 -24.70
C GLN A 231 1.00 -9.33 -24.36
N SER A 232 0.11 -8.39 -24.04
CA SER A 232 0.51 -7.09 -23.50
C SER A 232 0.85 -7.26 -22.02
N GLU A 233 2.15 -7.27 -21.72
CA GLU A 233 2.65 -7.24 -20.35
C GLU A 233 2.81 -5.79 -19.89
N PHE A 234 2.56 -5.54 -18.61
CA PHE A 234 2.92 -4.28 -17.99
C PHE A 234 3.66 -4.54 -16.69
N ARG A 235 4.63 -3.66 -16.40
CA ARG A 235 5.33 -3.66 -15.12
C ARG A 235 4.58 -2.75 -14.17
N VAL A 236 4.36 -3.23 -12.94
CA VAL A 236 3.86 -2.41 -11.83
C VAL A 236 4.96 -2.30 -10.80
N THR A 237 5.28 -1.08 -10.38
CA THR A 237 6.23 -0.81 -9.31
C THR A 237 5.49 -0.26 -8.10
N ILE A 238 5.46 -0.99 -7.00
CA ILE A 238 4.93 -0.51 -5.71
C ILE A 238 6.03 0.21 -4.97
N GLU A 239 5.83 1.51 -4.77
CA GLU A 239 6.75 2.40 -4.07
C GLU A 239 6.45 2.49 -2.57
N SER A 240 5.16 2.45 -2.22
CA SER A 240 4.72 2.43 -0.84
C SER A 240 3.45 1.60 -0.66
N ARG A 241 3.36 0.99 0.52
CA ARG A 241 2.17 0.30 1.00
C ARG A 241 1.97 0.64 2.46
N SER A 242 0.79 1.14 2.79
CA SER A 242 0.43 1.43 4.18
C SER A 242 -0.92 0.83 4.52
N SER A 243 -1.11 0.52 5.80
CA SER A 243 -2.38 0.10 6.37
C SER A 243 -2.54 0.81 7.70
N SER A 244 -3.63 1.54 7.88
CA SER A 244 -3.88 2.27 9.11
C SER A 244 -5.36 2.25 9.47
N ALA A 245 -5.66 2.50 10.74
CA ALA A 245 -7.00 2.96 11.10
C ALA A 245 -7.33 4.26 10.33
N VAL A 246 -8.62 4.47 10.08
CA VAL A 246 -9.11 5.64 9.36
C VAL A 246 -10.24 6.28 10.15
N SER A 247 -10.30 7.61 10.16
CA SER A 247 -11.42 8.33 10.78
C SER A 247 -12.69 8.10 9.97
N ASP A 248 -13.85 8.12 10.63
CA ASP A 248 -15.15 7.95 9.96
C ASP A 248 -15.37 8.98 8.85
N VAL A 249 -14.91 10.21 9.07
CA VAL A 249 -15.01 11.30 8.08
C VAL A 249 -14.13 11.05 6.84
N LEU A 250 -12.91 10.54 7.02
CA LEU A 250 -12.05 10.21 5.86
C LEU A 250 -12.60 8.98 5.14
N LYS A 251 -13.11 7.99 5.87
CA LYS A 251 -13.80 6.83 5.30
C LYS A 251 -15.00 7.27 4.47
N LEU A 252 -15.81 8.19 4.99
CA LEU A 252 -16.96 8.75 4.27
C LEU A 252 -16.52 9.50 3.00
N ALA A 253 -15.52 10.38 3.11
CA ALA A 253 -15.00 11.17 2.00
C ALA A 253 -14.42 10.29 0.87
N LEU A 254 -13.60 9.30 1.22
CA LEU A 254 -13.01 8.39 0.23
C LEU A 254 -14.04 7.43 -0.36
N GLY A 255 -15.03 7.00 0.43
CA GLY A 255 -16.14 6.17 -0.03
C GLY A 255 -17.06 6.87 -1.04
N GLN A 256 -17.16 8.20 -1.00
CA GLN A 256 -17.87 8.96 -2.03
C GLN A 256 -17.17 8.83 -3.38
N GLY A 257 -17.85 8.25 -4.36
CA GLY A 257 -17.28 7.98 -5.69
C GLY A 257 -16.29 6.79 -5.72
N ALA A 258 -16.17 6.05 -4.62
CA ALA A 258 -15.45 4.77 -4.63
C ALA A 258 -16.25 3.72 -5.40
N ARG A 259 -15.52 2.77 -6.00
CA ARG A 259 -16.09 1.61 -6.66
C ARG A 259 -16.51 0.59 -5.59
N PRO A 260 -17.72 0.02 -5.68
CA PRO A 260 -18.09 -1.09 -4.83
C PRO A 260 -17.27 -2.34 -5.21
N PRO A 261 -17.28 -3.37 -4.37
CA PRO A 261 -16.66 -4.64 -4.69
C PRO A 261 -17.35 -5.22 -5.94
N ARG A 262 -16.55 -5.65 -6.92
CA ARG A 262 -17.11 -6.39 -8.04
C ARG A 262 -17.69 -7.71 -7.50
N ALA A 263 -18.93 -7.99 -7.88
CA ALA A 263 -19.60 -9.23 -7.56
C ALA A 263 -19.15 -10.39 -8.46
N ASP A 264 -18.26 -10.14 -9.42
CA ASP A 264 -17.79 -11.17 -10.34
C ASP A 264 -16.91 -12.20 -9.61
N THR A 265 -17.29 -13.47 -9.73
CA THR A 265 -16.42 -14.58 -9.32
C THR A 265 -15.15 -14.64 -10.18
N GLU A 266 -15.14 -13.94 -11.32
CA GLU A 266 -14.02 -13.80 -12.26
C GLU A 266 -12.93 -12.81 -11.80
N LYS A 267 -13.12 -12.13 -10.67
CA LYS A 267 -12.13 -11.23 -10.05
C LYS A 267 -10.80 -11.92 -9.80
N TYR A 268 -10.86 -13.21 -9.49
CA TYR A 268 -9.72 -14.07 -9.31
C TYR A 268 -9.44 -14.76 -10.63
N THR A 269 -8.16 -14.86 -10.99
CA THR A 269 -7.77 -15.49 -12.25
C THR A 269 -8.38 -16.89 -12.40
N SER A 270 -8.42 -17.40 -13.63
CA SER A 270 -8.92 -18.73 -14.01
C SER A 270 -8.03 -19.83 -13.41
N PHE A 271 -6.92 -19.45 -12.80
CA PHE A 271 -6.23 -20.26 -11.85
C PHE A 271 -7.07 -20.31 -10.58
N TYR A 272 -7.78 -21.43 -10.39
CA TYR A 272 -8.52 -21.86 -9.18
C TYR A 272 -7.78 -21.67 -7.83
N ALA A 273 -6.54 -21.18 -7.85
CA ALA A 273 -5.68 -20.95 -6.70
C ALA A 273 -5.83 -19.57 -6.06
N GLU A 274 -6.17 -18.53 -6.82
CA GLU A 274 -6.36 -17.17 -6.31
C GLU A 274 -7.77 -17.02 -5.74
N TYR A 275 -7.90 -16.49 -4.51
CA TYR A 275 -9.17 -16.18 -3.87
C TYR A 275 -8.94 -15.14 -2.75
N PRO A 276 -9.97 -14.47 -2.24
CA PRO A 276 -9.77 -13.33 -1.34
C PRO A 276 -9.15 -13.71 0.01
N GLY A 277 -9.44 -14.92 0.50
CA GLY A 277 -8.94 -15.46 1.76
C GLY A 277 -7.55 -16.09 1.69
N MET A 278 -6.81 -15.88 0.59
CA MET A 278 -5.42 -16.29 0.52
C MET A 278 -4.57 -15.59 1.58
N ALA A 279 -3.65 -16.35 2.17
CA ALA A 279 -2.68 -15.80 3.12
C ALA A 279 -1.79 -14.76 2.42
N ILE A 280 -1.62 -13.62 3.09
CA ILE A 280 -0.64 -12.59 2.71
C ILE A 280 0.66 -12.90 3.46
N LEU A 281 1.76 -13.06 2.71
CA LEU A 281 3.06 -13.30 3.32
C LEU A 281 3.51 -12.10 4.14
N ARG A 282 4.08 -12.37 5.32
CA ARG A 282 4.76 -11.37 6.13
C ARG A 282 5.91 -10.73 5.33
N PRO A 283 6.29 -9.47 5.60
CA PRO A 283 7.38 -8.80 4.88
C PRO A 283 8.69 -9.61 4.83
N GLU A 284 9.05 -10.29 5.93
CA GLU A 284 10.22 -11.17 6.02
C GLU A 284 10.10 -12.38 5.09
N ALA A 285 8.96 -13.07 5.16
CA ALA A 285 8.67 -14.24 4.35
C ALA A 285 8.64 -13.88 2.85
N PHE A 286 7.99 -12.77 2.49
CA PHE A 286 7.95 -12.29 1.12
C PHE A 286 9.34 -11.94 0.57
N ARG A 287 10.21 -11.32 1.39
CA ARG A 287 11.61 -11.06 1.02
C ARG A 287 12.39 -12.35 0.77
N LEU A 288 12.20 -13.38 1.60
CA LEU A 288 12.82 -14.69 1.39
C LEU A 288 12.35 -15.32 0.08
N LEU A 289 11.05 -15.28 -0.21
CA LEU A 289 10.49 -15.80 -1.45
C LEU A 289 11.09 -15.09 -2.68
N ARG A 290 11.16 -13.76 -2.67
CA ARG A 290 11.73 -12.95 -3.77
C ARG A 290 13.22 -13.18 -4.00
N ALA A 291 13.94 -13.66 -2.98
CA ALA A 291 15.37 -13.97 -3.11
C ALA A 291 15.63 -15.31 -3.81
N LEU A 292 14.59 -16.12 -4.04
CA LEU A 292 14.69 -17.38 -4.75
C LEU A 292 14.48 -17.19 -6.26
N PRO A 293 15.14 -18.00 -7.10
CA PRO A 293 14.75 -18.17 -8.49
C PRO A 293 13.24 -18.42 -8.61
N PRO A 294 12.52 -17.71 -9.50
CA PRO A 294 11.08 -17.87 -9.65
C PRO A 294 10.71 -19.17 -10.35
N ARG A 295 11.64 -19.81 -11.07
CA ARG A 295 11.39 -21.05 -11.82
C ARG A 295 12.47 -22.08 -11.53
N TRP A 296 12.01 -23.31 -11.37
CA TRP A 296 12.81 -24.49 -11.09
C TRP A 296 12.39 -25.61 -12.03
N HIS A 297 13.34 -26.25 -12.70
CA HIS A 297 13.09 -27.45 -13.49
C HIS A 297 13.54 -28.67 -12.72
N LEU A 298 12.72 -29.73 -12.71
CA LEU A 298 13.11 -30.99 -12.12
C LEU A 298 14.28 -31.58 -12.93
N LEU A 299 15.37 -31.93 -12.24
CA LEU A 299 16.54 -32.53 -12.85
C LEU A 299 16.42 -34.04 -12.81
N SER A 300 16.80 -34.68 -13.92
CA SER A 300 17.10 -36.10 -13.94
C SER A 300 18.58 -36.31 -13.63
N GLU A 301 18.87 -37.43 -12.98
CA GLU A 301 20.24 -37.84 -12.68
C GLU A 301 20.56 -39.12 -13.43
N GLU A 302 21.61 -39.08 -14.25
CA GLU A 302 22.24 -40.27 -14.82
C GLU A 302 23.75 -40.14 -14.62
N VAL A 303 24.36 -41.16 -14.00
CA VAL A 303 25.83 -41.27 -13.89
C VAL A 303 26.47 -40.03 -13.23
N GLY A 304 25.83 -39.46 -12.20
CA GLY A 304 26.33 -38.30 -11.46
C GLY A 304 26.29 -36.96 -12.22
N ALA A 305 25.72 -36.93 -13.43
CA ALA A 305 25.44 -35.70 -14.16
C ALA A 305 24.00 -35.24 -13.90
N HIS A 306 23.84 -33.94 -13.63
CA HIS A 306 22.54 -33.29 -13.53
C HIS A 306 22.15 -32.68 -14.89
N PHE A 307 21.02 -33.10 -15.43
CA PHE A 307 20.47 -32.53 -16.66
C PHE A 307 18.95 -32.39 -16.55
N ILE A 308 18.37 -31.50 -17.35
CA ILE A 308 16.93 -31.40 -17.52
C ILE A 308 16.56 -32.43 -18.60
N ARG A 309 15.81 -33.47 -18.23
CA ARG A 309 15.20 -34.37 -19.21
C ARG A 309 13.95 -33.70 -19.74
N SER A 310 13.96 -33.40 -21.03
CA SER A 310 12.84 -32.82 -21.76
C SER A 310 12.16 -33.91 -22.59
N THR A 311 10.83 -34.02 -22.51
CA THR A 311 10.04 -34.87 -23.40
C THR A 311 9.29 -33.97 -24.36
N CYS A 312 9.67 -33.96 -25.63
CA CYS A 312 9.04 -33.11 -26.65
C CYS A 312 9.04 -31.61 -26.31
N GLY A 313 10.09 -31.11 -25.66
CA GLY A 313 10.18 -29.70 -25.24
C GLY A 313 9.59 -29.40 -23.86
N TRP A 314 8.96 -30.39 -23.21
CA TRP A 314 8.32 -30.24 -21.90
C TRP A 314 9.19 -30.81 -20.78
N ALA A 315 9.22 -30.10 -19.65
CA ALA A 315 9.84 -30.58 -18.44
C ALA A 315 8.99 -30.24 -17.21
N GLN A 316 9.01 -31.13 -16.21
CA GLN A 316 8.39 -30.86 -14.93
C GLN A 316 9.01 -29.62 -14.31
N THR A 317 8.18 -28.63 -14.07
CA THR A 317 8.59 -27.29 -13.66
C THR A 317 7.82 -26.88 -12.42
N ARG A 318 8.50 -26.19 -11.52
CA ARG A 318 7.91 -25.48 -10.39
C ARG A 318 8.12 -23.99 -10.56
N GLU A 319 7.04 -23.24 -10.58
CA GLU A 319 7.05 -21.79 -10.69
C GLU A 319 6.54 -21.16 -9.40
N LEU A 320 7.39 -20.38 -8.75
CA LEU A 320 7.03 -19.52 -7.63
C LEU A 320 6.46 -18.24 -8.22
N ARG A 321 5.18 -18.00 -7.97
CA ARG A 321 4.51 -16.75 -8.34
C ARG A 321 4.07 -16.00 -7.11
N PHE A 322 4.01 -14.70 -7.25
CA PHE A 322 3.49 -13.81 -6.23
C PHE A 322 2.91 -12.58 -6.88
N ASP A 323 1.99 -11.92 -6.18
CA ASP A 323 1.29 -10.75 -6.68
C ASP A 323 1.62 -9.48 -5.88
N LEU A 324 1.03 -8.36 -6.31
CA LEU A 324 1.20 -7.08 -5.64
C LEU A 324 0.67 -7.08 -4.21
N HIS A 325 -0.15 -8.06 -3.80
CA HIS A 325 -0.65 -8.20 -2.44
C HIS A 325 0.26 -9.03 -1.54
N ARG A 326 1.40 -9.53 -2.05
CA ARG A 326 2.30 -10.49 -1.37
C ARG A 326 1.64 -11.83 -1.07
N ARG A 327 0.62 -12.18 -1.84
CA ARG A 327 0.15 -13.56 -1.88
C ARG A 327 1.09 -14.33 -2.79
N ALA A 328 1.27 -15.61 -2.48
CA ALA A 328 2.22 -16.43 -3.21
C ALA A 328 1.65 -17.81 -3.48
N ILE A 329 1.98 -18.33 -4.65
CA ILE A 329 1.64 -19.68 -5.08
C ILE A 329 2.88 -20.37 -5.63
N MET A 330 2.82 -21.70 -5.62
CA MET A 330 3.73 -22.60 -6.29
C MET A 330 2.89 -23.36 -7.31
N GLU A 331 3.13 -23.10 -8.59
CA GLU A 331 2.57 -23.87 -9.69
C GLU A 331 3.53 -25.03 -9.99
N SER A 332 2.99 -26.23 -10.16
CA SER A 332 3.73 -27.43 -10.53
C SER A 332 3.05 -28.06 -11.74
N GLY A 333 3.80 -28.42 -12.77
CA GLY A 333 3.25 -29.08 -13.96
C GLY A 333 4.30 -29.29 -15.03
N ASP A 334 3.87 -29.82 -16.17
CA ASP A 334 4.73 -29.88 -17.35
C ASP A 334 4.74 -28.49 -18.00
N GLY A 335 5.91 -27.86 -17.99
CA GLY A 335 6.13 -26.55 -18.56
C GLY A 335 6.89 -26.66 -19.87
N ASP A 336 6.45 -25.89 -20.87
CA ASP A 336 7.21 -25.70 -22.11
C ASP A 336 8.53 -24.98 -21.78
N LEU A 337 9.66 -25.61 -22.10
CA LEU A 337 10.99 -25.03 -21.92
C LEU A 337 11.22 -23.80 -22.82
N VAL A 338 10.50 -23.73 -23.94
CA VAL A 338 10.58 -22.68 -24.97
C VAL A 338 9.59 -21.55 -24.69
N ARG A 339 8.40 -21.85 -24.17
CA ARG A 339 7.34 -20.85 -23.90
C ARG A 339 7.00 -20.72 -22.42
N PRO A 340 7.62 -19.75 -21.71
CA PRO A 340 7.30 -19.44 -20.32
C PRO A 340 5.80 -19.16 -20.08
N GLY A 341 5.11 -20.09 -19.40
CA GLY A 341 3.75 -19.87 -18.89
C GLY A 341 2.65 -20.71 -19.54
N SER A 342 2.95 -21.50 -20.57
CA SER A 342 2.04 -22.56 -21.04
C SER A 342 2.24 -23.81 -20.17
N PHE A 343 1.32 -24.03 -19.24
CA PHE A 343 1.28 -25.23 -18.39
C PHE A 343 0.06 -26.05 -18.76
N GLU A 344 0.29 -27.28 -19.22
CA GLU A 344 -0.76 -28.30 -19.25
C GLU A 344 -0.74 -29.05 -17.91
N GLN A 345 -1.89 -29.15 -17.24
CA GLN A 345 -2.06 -29.83 -15.94
C GLN A 345 -1.27 -29.20 -14.77
N SER A 346 -1.58 -27.95 -14.41
CA SER A 346 -0.96 -27.29 -13.25
C SER A 346 -1.61 -27.68 -11.92
N GLY A 347 -0.87 -28.41 -11.09
CA GLY A 347 -1.13 -28.47 -9.66
C GLY A 347 -0.71 -27.14 -9.02
N VAL A 348 -1.67 -26.38 -8.48
CA VAL A 348 -1.36 -25.11 -7.81
C VAL A 348 -1.46 -25.26 -6.31
N SER A 349 -0.40 -24.85 -5.62
CA SER A 349 -0.34 -24.86 -4.16
C SER A 349 -0.07 -23.46 -3.62
N ARG A 350 -0.71 -23.10 -2.52
CA ARG A 350 -0.62 -21.76 -1.92
C ARG A 350 0.52 -21.73 -0.92
N ILE A 351 1.36 -20.71 -0.95
CA ILE A 351 2.45 -20.56 0.02
C ILE A 351 1.91 -19.67 1.15
N THR A 352 1.72 -20.25 2.34
CA THR A 352 1.16 -19.54 3.50
C THR A 352 2.23 -18.93 4.40
N ASP A 353 3.44 -19.49 4.39
CA ASP A 353 4.62 -18.89 5.02
C ASP A 353 5.90 -19.45 4.37
N ILE A 354 7.01 -18.74 4.54
CA ILE A 354 8.34 -19.22 4.23
C ILE A 354 9.31 -18.75 5.29
N SER A 355 10.17 -19.66 5.75
CA SER A 355 11.24 -19.38 6.69
C SER A 355 12.57 -19.90 6.16
N ARG A 356 13.68 -19.45 6.75
CA ARG A 356 15.02 -19.85 6.34
C ARG A 356 15.88 -20.20 7.56
N SER A 357 16.56 -21.33 7.48
CA SER A 357 17.60 -21.77 8.43
C SER A 357 18.84 -22.19 7.64
N GLY A 358 19.91 -21.40 7.72
CA GLY A 358 21.11 -21.60 6.89
C GLY A 358 20.81 -21.51 5.39
N SER A 359 21.10 -22.57 4.65
CA SER A 359 20.75 -22.72 3.23
C SER A 359 19.38 -23.37 3.01
N THR A 360 18.65 -23.77 4.06
CA THR A 360 17.35 -24.43 3.91
C THR A 360 16.21 -23.43 4.03
N TYR A 361 15.39 -23.32 2.99
CA TYR A 361 14.12 -22.62 2.97
C TYR A 361 13.00 -23.61 3.27
N THR A 362 12.16 -23.29 4.23
CA THR A 362 11.02 -24.13 4.63
C THR A 362 9.74 -23.41 4.27
N PHE A 363 8.99 -23.98 3.33
CA PHE A 363 7.72 -23.48 2.85
C PHE A 363 6.58 -24.17 3.60
N ARG A 364 5.62 -23.39 4.10
CA ARG A 364 4.30 -23.89 4.47
C ARG A 364 3.38 -23.73 3.27
N ILE A 365 2.84 -24.85 2.82
CA ILE A 365 2.13 -24.94 1.54
C ILE A 365 0.75 -25.55 1.78
N ARG A 366 -0.29 -24.93 1.24
CA ARG A 366 -1.66 -25.45 1.26
C ARG A 366 -2.13 -25.71 -0.17
N PRO A 367 -2.30 -26.98 -0.58
CA PRO A 367 -2.89 -27.31 -1.88
C PRO A 367 -4.36 -26.87 -1.91
N ILE A 368 -4.94 -26.76 -3.10
CA ILE A 368 -6.35 -26.32 -3.26
C ILE A 368 -7.32 -27.23 -2.49
N SER A 369 -7.11 -28.55 -2.54
CA SER A 369 -8.02 -29.58 -2.03
C SER A 369 -7.50 -30.32 -0.78
N GLY A 370 -6.52 -29.80 -0.06
CA GLY A 370 -5.88 -30.56 1.02
C GLY A 370 -5.38 -29.73 2.19
N GLU A 371 -4.86 -30.45 3.18
CA GLU A 371 -4.28 -29.87 4.39
C GLU A 371 -2.94 -29.21 4.09
N GLU A 372 -2.59 -28.25 4.96
CA GLU A 372 -1.31 -27.58 4.88
C GLU A 372 -0.17 -28.56 5.24
N TYR A 373 0.88 -28.57 4.42
CA TYR A 373 2.08 -29.36 4.64
C TYR A 373 3.34 -28.49 4.50
N THR A 374 4.48 -29.05 4.86
CA THR A 374 5.77 -28.36 4.78
C THR A 374 6.63 -28.95 3.66
N ARG A 375 7.36 -28.11 2.91
CA ARG A 375 8.44 -28.54 2.00
C ARG A 375 9.71 -27.77 2.28
N ALA A 376 10.84 -28.44 2.11
CA ALA A 376 12.15 -27.81 2.26
C ALA A 376 12.88 -27.70 0.91
N LEU A 377 13.53 -26.56 0.69
CA LEU A 377 14.44 -26.30 -0.43
C LEU A 377 15.80 -25.92 0.12
N SER A 378 16.84 -26.68 -0.21
CA SER A 378 18.22 -26.30 0.06
C SER A 378 18.75 -25.43 -1.08
N TRP A 379 19.06 -24.17 -0.80
CA TRP A 379 19.59 -23.18 -1.73
C TRP A 379 20.42 -22.07 -1.03
N PRO A 380 21.57 -21.64 -1.59
CA PRO A 380 22.31 -22.32 -2.64
C PRO A 380 22.84 -23.68 -2.16
N THR A 381 23.15 -24.57 -3.10
CA THR A 381 23.88 -25.81 -2.81
C THR A 381 25.38 -25.64 -3.15
N GLY A 382 26.18 -26.70 -2.97
CA GLY A 382 27.57 -26.72 -3.45
C GLY A 382 27.68 -26.68 -4.98
N THR A 383 26.60 -27.01 -5.70
CA THR A 383 26.55 -27.00 -7.16
C THR A 383 25.85 -25.73 -7.64
N PRO A 384 26.52 -24.83 -8.38
CA PRO A 384 25.91 -23.60 -8.89
C PRO A 384 24.64 -23.88 -9.69
N GLY A 385 23.57 -23.11 -9.45
CA GLY A 385 22.32 -23.25 -10.20
C GLY A 385 21.43 -24.41 -9.77
N VAL A 386 21.87 -25.29 -8.86
CA VAL A 386 21.09 -26.44 -8.38
C VAL A 386 20.57 -26.19 -6.96
N GLY A 387 19.26 -26.37 -6.76
CA GLY A 387 18.60 -26.49 -5.47
C GLY A 387 18.14 -27.93 -5.23
N ILE A 388 17.98 -28.33 -3.97
CA ILE A 388 17.47 -29.67 -3.63
C ILE A 388 16.15 -29.52 -2.90
N TRP A 389 15.07 -30.08 -3.46
CA TRP A 389 13.78 -30.12 -2.80
C TRP A 389 13.62 -31.44 -2.05
N ASN A 390 13.32 -31.37 -0.76
CA ASN A 390 12.98 -32.53 0.05
C ASN A 390 11.46 -32.67 0.05
N ASP A 391 10.94 -33.56 -0.81
CA ASP A 391 9.52 -33.84 -0.87
C ASP A 391 9.16 -34.88 0.17
N SER A 392 8.61 -34.44 1.30
CA SER A 392 8.08 -35.35 2.34
C SER A 392 6.55 -35.42 2.28
N GLY A 393 5.97 -35.22 1.08
CA GLY A 393 4.53 -35.22 0.88
C GLY A 393 3.88 -36.55 1.27
N PRO A 394 2.63 -36.54 1.76
CA PRO A 394 1.89 -37.75 2.09
C PRO A 394 1.68 -38.59 0.81
N GLY A 395 2.34 -39.74 0.72
CA GLY A 395 2.14 -40.73 -0.35
C GLY A 395 3.31 -40.88 -1.34
N SER A 396 4.35 -40.05 -1.26
CA SER A 396 5.60 -40.29 -1.99
C SER A 396 6.71 -40.63 -1.00
N GLU A 397 7.16 -41.88 -0.94
CA GLU A 397 8.41 -42.29 -0.28
C GLU A 397 9.66 -41.76 -1.03
N GLY A 398 9.56 -40.56 -1.62
CA GLY A 398 10.43 -40.07 -2.67
C GLY A 398 11.72 -39.46 -2.14
N SER A 399 12.83 -40.00 -2.62
CA SER A 399 14.17 -39.44 -2.49
C SER A 399 14.19 -37.92 -2.79
N PRO A 400 15.06 -37.15 -2.13
CA PRO A 400 15.27 -35.75 -2.49
C PRO A 400 15.59 -35.65 -3.98
N TYR A 401 15.00 -34.67 -4.67
CA TYR A 401 15.29 -34.44 -6.07
C TYR A 401 15.99 -33.11 -6.27
N ALA A 402 16.93 -33.10 -7.21
CA ALA A 402 17.62 -31.89 -7.61
C ALA A 402 16.71 -31.09 -8.56
N ALA A 403 16.69 -29.77 -8.40
CA ALA A 403 15.99 -28.86 -9.28
C ALA A 403 16.95 -27.74 -9.71
N GLY A 404 16.94 -27.45 -11.01
CA GLY A 404 17.81 -26.46 -11.62
C GLY A 404 17.12 -25.13 -11.81
N ALA A 405 17.77 -24.03 -11.44
CA ALA A 405 17.47 -22.74 -12.04
C ALA A 405 18.10 -22.76 -13.44
N ALA A 406 17.29 -22.63 -14.50
CA ALA A 406 17.60 -22.98 -15.90
C ALA A 406 18.95 -22.52 -16.50
N ARG A 407 19.66 -21.57 -15.89
CA ARG A 407 20.95 -21.08 -16.41
C ARG A 407 22.08 -22.06 -16.09
N GLY A 408 22.69 -22.63 -17.13
CA GLY A 408 23.94 -23.39 -17.06
C GLY A 408 23.79 -24.89 -16.83
N ILE A 409 22.59 -25.44 -17.02
CA ILE A 409 22.31 -26.86 -16.89
C ILE A 409 22.05 -27.45 -18.28
N ASP A 410 22.62 -28.63 -18.54
CA ASP A 410 22.44 -29.37 -19.80
C ASP A 410 20.96 -29.78 -19.97
N ILE A 411 20.41 -29.56 -21.16
CA ILE A 411 19.04 -29.96 -21.52
C ILE A 411 19.15 -31.10 -22.52
N ARG A 412 18.60 -32.27 -22.18
CA ARG A 412 18.60 -33.44 -23.06
C ARG A 412 17.19 -33.71 -23.53
N GLU A 413 16.98 -33.60 -24.83
CA GLU A 413 15.70 -33.91 -25.46
C GLU A 413 15.56 -35.42 -25.68
N HIS A 414 14.41 -35.94 -25.29
CA HIS A 414 13.99 -37.30 -25.58
C HIS A 414 12.67 -37.25 -26.36
N CYS A 415 12.78 -37.06 -27.66
CA CYS A 415 11.66 -37.16 -28.60
C CYS A 415 11.82 -38.49 -29.35
N SER A 416 11.04 -39.51 -29.01
CA SER A 416 10.93 -40.67 -29.87
C SER A 416 10.28 -40.21 -31.18
N ALA A 417 10.96 -40.36 -32.31
CA ALA A 417 10.36 -40.14 -33.62
C ALA A 417 9.17 -41.11 -33.75
N GLN A 418 7.95 -40.58 -33.67
CA GLN A 418 6.72 -41.32 -33.95
C GLN A 418 6.45 -41.35 -35.44
#